data_AF-A0A8C6ZN66-F1
#
_entry.id   AF-A0A8C6ZN66-F1
#
_cell.length_a   1.000
_cell.length_b   1.000
_cell.length_c   1.000
_cell.angle_alpha   90.00
_cell.angle_beta   90.00
_cell.angle_gamma   90.00
#
_symmetry.space_group_name_H-M   'P 1'
#
loop_
_entity.id
_entity.type
_entity.pdbx_description
1 polymer ?
#
loop_
_entity_poly.entity_id
_entity_poly.type
_entity_poly.pdbx_seq_one_letter_code
_entity_poly.pdbx_strand_id
1 'polypeptide(L)'
;MAQSVVYADLRFAQVPTGRSSPCQVLETALCEDEADSPYENVQPGKAPAGPGTQGAQPAPGPWYQRRSVPAGLLGACLLLLATLLTLGLCYWQVTRRQQEASHAHAAERGRLSEQVSTQLELEQMDLELVRAREELQHAWLEGNSSRRELGHRNAELERVSGALGMVEKELQDVQGKLNASESTVSSLHTCMQTECCPSGWVLFKGKCLFISLEKKTWRESKTACEWKSALLLMQEPWESWELPHFMTAKNAEYWVGGIYYSLRNPVVWLNKLTNLIWCGLADSGKIWASYCSDKYPWVCEKAPVLSRTFDTLLPSLAKG
;
A
#
# COMPACT_ATOMS: atom_id res chain seq x y z
N MET A 1 -20.39 -15.08 -0.43
CA MET A 1 -19.42 -16.05 0.12
C MET A 1 -18.29 -15.22 0.72
N ALA A 2 -18.33 -15.02 2.03
CA ALA A 2 -17.41 -14.16 2.77
C ALA A 2 -16.35 -15.02 3.45
N GLN A 3 -15.08 -14.70 3.27
CA GLN A 3 -13.99 -15.28 4.07
C GLN A 3 -13.43 -14.17 4.97
N SER A 4 -13.86 -14.19 6.22
CA SER A 4 -13.31 -13.40 7.31
C SER A 4 -11.97 -14.00 7.73
N VAL A 5 -10.88 -13.26 7.56
CA VAL A 5 -9.59 -13.63 8.16
C VAL A 5 -9.46 -12.87 9.48
N VAL A 6 -9.60 -13.61 10.57
CA VAL A 6 -9.39 -13.16 11.95
C VAL A 6 -7.89 -13.28 12.23
N TYR A 7 -7.21 -12.17 12.49
CA TYR A 7 -5.83 -12.20 12.94
C TYR A 7 -5.79 -12.47 14.45
N ALA A 8 -5.12 -13.55 14.85
CA ALA A 8 -4.95 -13.89 16.26
C ALA A 8 -3.89 -12.98 16.89
N ASP A 9 -4.28 -12.36 18.00
CA ASP A 9 -3.49 -11.50 18.89
C ASP A 9 -2.65 -12.40 19.81
N LEU A 10 -1.34 -12.51 19.59
CA LEU A 10 -0.45 -13.29 20.44
C LEU A 10 -0.07 -12.48 21.69
N ARG A 11 -0.84 -12.71 22.75
CA ARG A 11 -0.54 -12.23 24.11
C ARG A 11 0.27 -13.31 24.82
N PHE A 12 1.51 -12.99 25.21
CA PHE A 12 2.25 -13.81 26.17
C PHE A 12 2.25 -13.12 27.53
N ALA A 13 1.40 -13.63 28.42
CA ALA A 13 1.54 -13.44 29.85
C ALA A 13 1.18 -14.76 30.55
N GLN A 14 2.19 -15.50 31.03
CA GLN A 14 2.17 -16.10 32.38
C GLN A 14 3.54 -16.62 32.82
N VAL A 15 4.07 -15.95 33.84
CA VAL A 15 4.98 -16.41 34.93
C VAL A 15 4.05 -17.10 35.97
N PRO A 16 4.45 -18.12 36.78
CA PRO A 16 5.67 -18.20 37.61
C PRO A 16 6.40 -19.56 37.55
N THR A 17 7.69 -19.68 37.94
CA THR A 17 8.13 -19.71 39.35
C THR A 17 9.65 -19.80 39.38
N GLY A 18 10.32 -19.00 40.22
CA GLY A 18 11.75 -19.17 40.53
C GLY A 18 12.48 -17.88 40.88
N ARG A 19 12.25 -17.38 42.10
CA ARG A 19 13.06 -16.40 42.88
C ARG A 19 14.58 -16.50 42.57
N SER A 20 15.42 -15.47 42.59
CA SER A 20 15.37 -14.13 43.22
C SER A 20 16.66 -13.37 42.86
N SER A 21 16.58 -12.05 42.80
CA SER A 21 17.68 -11.10 43.11
C SER A 21 17.30 -10.39 44.43
N PRO A 22 18.14 -9.63 45.19
CA PRO A 22 19.54 -9.24 44.99
C PRO A 22 20.43 -9.37 46.27
N CYS A 23 21.68 -8.90 46.20
CA CYS A 23 22.59 -8.65 47.32
C CYS A 23 21.95 -7.87 48.49
N GLN A 24 22.09 -8.38 49.71
CA GLN A 24 22.25 -7.61 50.95
C GLN A 24 22.85 -8.48 52.07
N VAL A 25 24.01 -8.05 52.56
CA VAL A 25 24.50 -7.96 53.94
C VAL A 25 23.87 -8.87 55.03
N LEU A 26 24.76 -9.59 55.73
CA LEU A 26 24.74 -10.05 57.14
C LEU A 26 24.26 -11.48 57.49
N GLU A 27 25.24 -12.26 57.93
CA GLU A 27 25.30 -13.39 58.90
C GLU A 27 24.06 -14.24 59.22
N THR A 28 24.23 -15.56 59.12
CA THR A 28 24.07 -16.59 60.19
C THR A 28 24.40 -17.96 59.57
N ALA A 29 25.42 -18.70 60.02
CA ALA A 29 25.35 -19.68 61.13
C ALA A 29 24.18 -20.67 60.92
N LEU A 30 24.38 -21.99 60.79
CA LEU A 30 24.78 -22.94 61.84
C LEU A 30 25.03 -24.31 61.14
N CYS A 31 26.16 -24.97 61.37
CA CYS A 31 26.40 -25.97 62.43
C CYS A 31 25.54 -27.23 62.30
N GLU A 32 26.22 -28.38 62.21
CA GLU A 32 26.17 -29.54 63.14
C GLU A 32 27.03 -30.67 62.52
N ASP A 33 27.78 -31.52 63.23
CA ASP A 33 28.23 -31.62 64.62
C ASP A 33 29.21 -32.83 64.69
N GLU A 34 29.82 -33.02 65.87
CA GLU A 34 30.53 -34.19 66.43
C GLU A 34 32.05 -34.26 66.16
N ALA A 35 32.95 -33.86 67.08
CA ALA A 35 33.19 -34.22 68.50
C ALA A 35 34.32 -35.25 68.65
N ASP A 36 34.96 -35.21 69.83
CA ASP A 36 36.12 -35.99 70.33
C ASP A 36 37.51 -35.50 69.88
N SER A 37 38.49 -35.15 70.73
CA SER A 37 38.63 -35.01 72.18
C SER A 37 40.01 -34.34 72.45
N PRO A 38 40.19 -33.57 73.54
CA PRO A 38 41.41 -32.83 73.89
C PRO A 38 42.22 -33.47 75.03
N TYR A 39 43.56 -33.46 74.95
CA TYR A 39 44.49 -33.72 76.07
C TYR A 39 45.84 -33.03 75.76
N GLU A 40 46.63 -32.43 76.67
CA GLU A 40 46.50 -31.99 78.05
C GLU A 40 47.76 -31.16 78.41
N ASN A 41 47.63 -30.30 79.41
CA ASN A 41 48.63 -29.40 79.96
C ASN A 41 49.80 -30.10 80.68
N VAL A 42 50.97 -29.45 80.74
CA VAL A 42 51.75 -29.35 82.01
C VAL A 42 52.42 -27.97 82.13
N GLN A 43 51.78 -27.07 82.89
CA GLN A 43 52.47 -26.30 83.94
C GLN A 43 51.74 -26.65 85.23
N PRO A 44 52.46 -26.92 86.34
CA PRO A 44 52.46 -25.94 87.43
C PRO A 44 53.82 -25.88 88.15
N GLY A 45 54.15 -24.86 88.93
CA GLY A 45 53.25 -23.93 89.58
C GLY A 45 53.95 -22.76 90.24
N LYS A 46 53.11 -21.95 90.86
CA LYS A 46 53.43 -20.66 91.45
C LYS A 46 53.32 -20.75 92.98
N ALA A 47 54.19 -19.99 93.63
CA ALA A 47 54.06 -19.33 94.95
C ALA A 47 54.28 -20.21 96.20
N PRO A 48 54.61 -19.63 97.39
CA PRO A 48 54.53 -18.21 97.76
C PRO A 48 55.70 -17.61 98.59
N ALA A 49 55.61 -16.28 98.74
CA ALA A 49 55.94 -15.43 99.91
C ALA A 49 57.32 -15.53 100.61
N GLY A 50 57.93 -14.35 100.83
CA GLY A 50 59.09 -14.13 101.73
C GLY A 50 58.79 -14.45 103.21
N PRO A 51 59.68 -14.16 104.19
CA PRO A 51 60.55 -12.97 104.25
C PRO A 51 61.99 -13.21 104.82
N GLY A 52 62.78 -12.14 104.88
CA GLY A 52 63.47 -11.76 106.13
C GLY A 52 64.80 -12.44 106.52
N THR A 53 65.89 -11.74 106.21
CA THR A 53 66.97 -11.28 107.13
C THR A 53 67.77 -12.22 108.04
N GLN A 54 69.11 -12.03 107.98
CA GLN A 54 70.15 -12.17 109.03
C GLN A 54 70.50 -13.60 109.51
N GLY A 55 71.75 -13.96 109.79
CA GLY A 55 73.03 -13.26 109.86
C GLY A 55 74.14 -14.31 109.93
N ALA A 56 75.30 -14.00 109.35
CA ALA A 56 76.56 -13.78 110.08
C ALA A 56 77.49 -15.01 110.09
N GLN A 57 78.50 -14.96 109.22
CA GLN A 57 79.95 -15.03 109.48
C GLN A 57 80.46 -15.82 110.72
N PRO A 58 81.65 -16.45 110.68
CA PRO A 58 82.86 -15.83 110.12
C PRO A 58 83.87 -16.76 109.41
N ALA A 59 84.75 -16.09 108.66
CA ALA A 59 86.04 -16.56 108.14
C ALA A 59 87.09 -16.65 109.31
N PRO A 60 88.41 -16.94 109.16
CA PRO A 60 89.29 -16.59 108.02
C PRO A 60 90.36 -17.64 107.62
N GLY A 61 90.80 -17.61 106.36
CA GLY A 61 92.23 -17.46 106.10
C GLY A 61 92.71 -18.05 104.76
N PRO A 62 93.77 -17.50 104.15
CA PRO A 62 93.75 -17.08 102.73
C PRO A 62 95.02 -17.56 101.93
N TRP A 63 95.18 -17.45 100.59
CA TRP A 63 95.63 -16.28 99.78
C TRP A 63 95.51 -16.58 98.25
N TYR A 64 95.09 -15.56 97.46
CA TYR A 64 95.44 -15.17 96.06
C TYR A 64 95.43 -16.20 94.90
N GLN A 65 94.78 -16.01 93.72
CA GLN A 65 95.04 -14.92 92.75
C GLN A 65 93.99 -14.88 91.58
N ARG A 66 93.27 -13.76 91.47
CA ARG A 66 92.96 -12.95 90.25
C ARG A 66 92.42 -13.61 88.94
N ARG A 67 91.09 -13.56 88.81
CA ARG A 67 90.26 -13.01 87.69
C ARG A 67 90.94 -12.74 86.33
N SER A 68 90.54 -13.47 85.29
CA SER A 68 90.50 -12.98 83.88
C SER A 68 89.75 -13.92 82.92
N VAL A 69 88.42 -13.95 82.97
CA VAL A 69 87.58 -14.05 81.76
C VAL A 69 86.43 -13.06 81.94
N PRO A 70 86.52 -11.88 81.32
CA PRO A 70 85.30 -11.36 80.69
C PRO A 70 85.52 -10.53 79.41
N ALA A 71 86.75 -10.38 78.88
CA ALA A 71 86.97 -9.53 77.70
C ALA A 71 86.75 -10.25 76.36
N GLY A 72 87.23 -11.49 76.22
CA GLY A 72 87.16 -12.23 74.95
C GLY A 72 85.75 -12.66 74.56
N LEU A 73 84.94 -13.10 75.53
CA LEU A 73 83.56 -13.55 75.30
C LEU A 73 82.61 -12.36 75.03
N LEU A 74 82.83 -11.23 75.70
CA LEU A 74 82.18 -9.96 75.36
C LEU A 74 82.59 -9.49 73.95
N GLY A 75 83.87 -9.63 73.58
CA GLY A 75 84.34 -9.35 72.22
C GLY A 75 83.67 -10.22 71.16
N ALA A 76 83.56 -11.52 71.38
CA ALA A 76 82.85 -12.45 70.48
C ALA A 76 81.35 -12.11 70.35
N CYS A 77 80.67 -11.80 71.47
CA CYS A 77 79.27 -11.36 71.44
C CYS A 77 79.09 -10.02 70.70
N LEU A 78 80.00 -9.06 70.89
CA LEU A 78 79.95 -7.78 70.16
C LEU A 78 80.17 -7.97 68.65
N LEU A 79 81.07 -8.88 68.26
CA LEU A 79 81.26 -9.25 66.85
C LEU A 79 80.00 -9.92 66.27
N LEU A 80 79.37 -10.84 66.99
CA LEU A 80 78.11 -11.47 66.56
C LEU A 80 76.97 -10.46 66.41
N LEU A 81 76.81 -9.54 67.37
CA LEU A 81 75.81 -8.46 67.28
C LEU A 81 76.09 -7.55 66.08
N ALA A 82 77.35 -7.19 65.83
CA ALA A 82 77.73 -6.41 64.65
C ALA A 82 77.36 -7.16 63.37
N THR A 83 77.62 -8.48 63.28
CA THR A 83 77.22 -9.28 62.11
C THR A 83 75.71 -9.40 61.93
N LEU A 84 74.94 -9.51 63.00
CA LEU A 84 73.47 -9.56 62.92
C LEU A 84 72.88 -8.20 62.49
N LEU A 85 73.43 -7.10 62.99
CA LEU A 85 73.02 -5.76 62.58
C LEU A 85 73.38 -5.49 61.12
N THR A 86 74.57 -5.90 60.66
CA THR A 86 74.94 -5.75 59.24
C THR A 86 74.07 -6.60 58.34
N LEU A 87 73.81 -7.86 58.69
CA LEU A 87 72.89 -8.73 57.95
C LEU A 87 71.45 -8.19 57.95
N GLY A 88 70.98 -7.65 59.07
CA GLY A 88 69.66 -7.02 59.17
C GLY A 88 69.54 -5.79 58.27
N LEU A 89 70.56 -4.94 58.22
CA LEU A 89 70.62 -3.80 57.31
C LEU A 89 70.70 -4.24 55.84
N CYS A 90 71.51 -5.25 55.53
CA CYS A 90 71.58 -5.82 54.18
C CYS A 90 70.24 -6.45 53.76
N TYR A 91 69.59 -7.20 54.65
CA TYR A 91 68.29 -7.80 54.40
C TYR A 91 67.22 -6.72 54.17
N TRP A 92 67.12 -5.73 55.07
CA TRP A 92 66.22 -4.59 54.93
C TRP A 92 66.43 -3.84 53.61
N GLN A 93 67.69 -3.62 53.22
CA GLN A 93 68.04 -2.96 51.96
C GLN A 93 67.61 -3.79 50.74
N VAL A 94 67.81 -5.11 50.77
CA VAL A 94 67.39 -6.02 49.69
C VAL A 94 65.86 -6.09 49.61
N THR A 95 65.17 -6.24 50.74
CA THR A 95 63.69 -6.25 50.79
C THR A 95 63.13 -4.94 50.27
N ARG A 96 63.70 -3.80 50.64
CA ARG A 96 63.28 -2.48 50.14
C ARG A 96 63.49 -2.35 48.64
N ARG A 97 64.64 -2.78 48.10
CA ARG A 97 64.90 -2.78 46.65
C ARG A 97 63.90 -3.66 45.90
N GLN A 98 63.57 -4.83 46.43
CA GLN A 98 62.58 -5.71 45.84
C GLN A 98 61.16 -5.12 45.90
N GLN A 99 60.81 -4.46 47.01
CA GLN A 99 59.54 -3.77 47.19
C GLN A 99 59.39 -2.62 46.17
N GLU A 100 60.41 -1.77 46.02
CA GLU A 100 60.43 -0.67 45.05
C GLU A 100 60.29 -1.18 43.62
N ALA A 101 61.00 -2.25 43.26
CA ALA A 101 60.84 -2.91 41.95
C ALA A 101 59.43 -3.52 41.77
N SER A 102 58.86 -4.13 42.81
CA SER A 102 57.51 -4.70 42.76
C SER A 102 56.42 -3.64 42.56
N HIS A 103 56.57 -2.48 43.20
CA HIS A 103 55.67 -1.33 43.03
C HIS A 103 55.80 -0.71 41.63
N ALA A 104 57.04 -0.59 41.11
CA ALA A 104 57.27 -0.12 39.75
C ALA A 104 56.57 -1.05 38.73
N HIS A 105 56.73 -2.37 38.87
CA HIS A 105 56.04 -3.34 38.02
C HIS A 105 54.52 -3.38 38.21
N ALA A 106 54.01 -3.05 39.40
CA ALA A 106 52.57 -2.94 39.63
C ALA A 106 51.99 -1.70 38.94
N ALA A 107 52.69 -0.56 38.99
CA ALA A 107 52.30 0.67 38.30
C ALA A 107 52.35 0.49 36.77
N GLU A 108 53.39 -0.14 36.24
CA GLU A 108 53.49 -0.47 34.81
C GLU A 108 52.39 -1.43 34.36
N ARG A 109 52.10 -2.48 35.16
CA ARG A 109 50.98 -3.39 34.89
C ARG A 109 49.63 -2.69 34.93
N GLY A 110 49.43 -1.77 35.88
CA GLY A 110 48.21 -0.94 35.94
C GLY A 110 48.04 -0.09 34.68
N ARG A 111 49.09 0.61 34.25
CA ARG A 111 49.08 1.43 33.03
C ARG A 111 48.83 0.62 31.76
N LEU A 112 49.49 -0.53 31.63
CA LEU A 112 49.26 -1.45 30.51
C LEU A 112 47.84 -2.03 30.54
N SER A 113 47.33 -2.40 31.72
CA SER A 113 45.96 -2.88 31.90
C SER A 113 44.93 -1.83 31.48
N GLU A 114 45.13 -0.57 31.85
CA GLU A 114 44.25 0.55 31.47
C GLU A 114 44.30 0.80 29.96
N GLN A 115 45.49 0.81 29.36
CA GLN A 115 45.66 0.96 27.91
C GLN A 115 45.01 -0.20 27.14
N VAL A 116 45.14 -1.44 27.61
CA VAL A 116 44.47 -2.60 27.01
C VAL A 116 42.94 -2.50 27.19
N SER A 117 42.44 -2.02 28.33
CA SER A 117 41.00 -1.86 28.55
C SER A 117 40.38 -0.83 27.60
N THR A 118 41.04 0.32 27.43
CA THR A 118 40.57 1.38 26.52
C THR A 118 40.65 0.95 25.07
N GLN A 119 41.67 0.17 24.69
CA GLN A 119 41.76 -0.40 23.35
C GLN A 119 40.63 -1.41 23.10
N LEU A 120 40.32 -2.27 24.07
CA LEU A 120 39.22 -3.23 23.96
C LEU A 120 37.85 -2.52 23.86
N GLU A 121 37.63 -1.45 24.63
CA GLU A 121 36.42 -0.63 24.54
C GLU A 121 36.26 0.03 23.16
N LEU A 122 37.36 0.54 22.58
CA LEU A 122 37.35 1.14 21.24
C LEU A 122 37.04 0.09 20.16
N GLU A 123 37.65 -1.10 20.25
CA GLU A 123 37.36 -2.21 19.32
C GLU A 123 35.90 -2.68 19.43
N GLN A 124 35.35 -2.72 20.65
CA GLN A 124 33.95 -3.08 20.86
C GLN A 124 32.99 -2.02 20.28
N MET A 125 33.28 -0.73 20.50
CA MET A 125 32.48 0.36 19.94
C MET A 125 32.53 0.37 18.41
N ASP A 126 33.67 0.07 17.80
CA ASP A 126 33.80 -0.02 16.34
C ASP A 126 32.96 -1.17 15.78
N LEU A 127 32.97 -2.33 16.45
CA LEU A 127 32.11 -3.46 16.10
C LEU A 127 30.62 -3.11 16.19
N GLU A 128 30.22 -2.40 17.25
CA GLU A 128 28.84 -1.93 17.41
C GLU A 128 28.44 -0.92 16.33
N LEU A 129 29.34 -0.01 15.95
CA LEU A 129 29.11 0.95 14.87
C LEU A 129 28.93 0.26 13.52
N VAL A 130 29.77 -0.75 13.23
CA VAL A 130 29.64 -1.56 12.01
C VAL A 130 28.30 -2.28 12.00
N ARG A 131 27.91 -2.94 13.10
CA ARG A 131 26.61 -3.61 13.22
C ARG A 131 25.44 -2.64 13.01
N ALA A 132 25.45 -1.49 13.70
CA ALA A 132 24.42 -0.48 13.56
C ALA A 132 24.33 0.07 12.12
N ARG A 133 25.48 0.20 11.44
CA ARG A 133 25.53 0.65 10.04
C ARG A 133 24.92 -0.38 9.09
N GLU A 134 25.21 -1.66 9.28
CA GLU A 134 24.61 -2.74 8.50
C GLU A 134 23.09 -2.79 8.70
N GLU A 135 22.62 -2.72 9.95
CA GLU A 135 21.19 -2.68 10.28
C GLU A 135 20.48 -1.48 9.61
N LEU A 136 21.10 -0.29 9.66
CA LEU A 136 20.55 0.90 9.01
C LEU A 136 20.51 0.74 7.48
N GLN A 137 21.56 0.17 6.87
CA GLN A 137 21.59 -0.10 5.44
C GLN A 137 20.49 -1.08 5.03
N HIS A 138 20.28 -2.13 5.80
CA HIS A 138 19.20 -3.09 5.57
C HIS A 138 17.82 -2.42 5.69
N ALA A 139 17.57 -1.68 6.77
CA ALA A 139 16.31 -0.96 6.96
C ALA A 139 16.06 0.08 5.85
N TRP A 140 17.12 0.74 5.36
CA TRP A 140 17.01 1.68 4.25
C TRP A 140 16.64 0.99 2.93
N LEU A 141 17.27 -0.14 2.62
CA LEU A 141 16.96 -0.92 1.42
C LEU A 141 15.51 -1.44 1.44
N GLU A 142 15.07 -1.96 2.59
CA GLU A 142 13.70 -2.42 2.79
C GLU A 142 12.69 -1.28 2.67
N GLY A 143 12.97 -0.13 3.29
CA GLY A 143 12.14 1.07 3.17
C GLY A 143 12.09 1.62 1.75
N ASN A 144 13.19 1.56 1.00
CA ASN A 144 13.24 1.99 -0.39
C ASN A 144 12.49 1.02 -1.32
N SER A 145 12.57 -0.29 -1.06
CA SER A 145 11.77 -1.30 -1.78
C SER A 145 10.28 -1.10 -1.53
N SER A 146 9.89 -0.96 -0.26
CA SER A 146 8.52 -0.69 0.16
C SER A 146 7.97 0.60 -0.46
N ARG A 147 8.80 1.65 -0.53
CA ARG A 147 8.43 2.92 -1.19
C ARG A 147 8.17 2.74 -2.69
N ARG A 148 8.98 1.94 -3.39
CA ARG A 148 8.74 1.64 -4.82
C ARG A 148 7.47 0.82 -5.02
N GLU A 149 7.22 -0.17 -4.17
CA GLU A 149 5.99 -0.96 -4.22
C GLU A 149 4.75 -0.11 -3.99
N LEU A 150 4.78 0.78 -2.99
CA LEU A 150 3.71 1.75 -2.76
C LEU A 150 3.51 2.67 -3.97
N GLY A 151 4.60 3.15 -4.59
CA GLY A 151 4.54 3.93 -5.83
C GLY A 151 3.86 3.17 -6.98
N HIS A 152 4.20 1.90 -7.17
CA HIS A 152 3.57 1.05 -8.16
C HIS A 152 2.08 0.83 -7.86
N ARG A 153 1.72 0.54 -6.60
CA ARG A 153 0.32 0.37 -6.19
C ARG A 153 -0.49 1.65 -6.35
N ASN A 154 0.11 2.80 -6.06
CA ASN A 154 -0.54 4.09 -6.25
C ASN A 154 -0.78 4.39 -7.73
N ALA A 155 0.19 4.11 -8.60
CA ALA A 155 0.02 4.23 -10.05
C ALA A 155 -1.07 3.29 -10.60
N GLU A 156 -1.17 2.07 -10.08
CA GLU A 156 -2.23 1.14 -10.45
C GLU A 156 -3.60 1.62 -9.97
N LEU A 157 -3.68 2.19 -8.76
CA LEU A 157 -4.91 2.77 -8.22
C LEU A 157 -5.38 3.95 -9.06
N GLU A 158 -4.48 4.84 -9.47
CA GLU A 158 -4.79 5.94 -10.37
C GLU A 158 -5.26 5.43 -11.75
N ARG A 159 -4.63 4.38 -12.29
CA ARG A 159 -5.07 3.75 -13.54
C ARG A 159 -6.47 3.17 -13.41
N VAL A 160 -6.75 2.43 -12.34
CA VAL A 160 -8.06 1.81 -12.08
C VAL A 160 -9.13 2.88 -11.83
N SER A 161 -8.80 3.92 -11.06
CA SER A 161 -9.69 5.07 -10.83
C SER A 161 -10.04 5.78 -12.14
N GLY A 162 -9.03 6.02 -13.01
CA GLY A 162 -9.25 6.59 -14.34
C GLY A 162 -10.13 5.70 -15.23
N ALA A 163 -9.90 4.38 -15.23
CA ALA A 163 -10.71 3.42 -15.98
C ALA A 163 -12.16 3.39 -15.45
N LEU A 164 -12.36 3.42 -14.14
CA LEU A 164 -13.68 3.49 -13.51
C LEU A 164 -14.42 4.77 -13.93
N GLY A 165 -13.74 5.91 -13.93
CA GLY A 165 -14.32 7.18 -14.39
C GLY A 165 -14.69 7.19 -15.88
N MET A 166 -13.96 6.45 -16.72
CA MET A 166 -14.34 6.25 -18.13
C MET A 166 -15.61 5.40 -18.26
N VAL A 167 -15.66 4.28 -17.54
CA VAL A 167 -16.84 3.39 -17.51
C VAL A 167 -18.07 4.12 -16.98
N GLU A 168 -17.92 4.97 -15.95
CA GLU A 168 -19.02 5.79 -15.43
C GLU A 168 -19.57 6.77 -16.47
N LYS A 169 -18.70 7.41 -17.26
CA LYS A 169 -19.12 8.30 -18.36
C LYS A 169 -19.84 7.52 -19.47
N GLU A 170 -19.34 6.35 -19.84
CA GLU A 170 -20.03 5.49 -20.82
C GLU A 170 -21.40 5.06 -20.31
N LEU A 171 -21.51 4.72 -19.02
CA LEU A 171 -22.79 4.38 -18.41
C LEU A 171 -23.78 5.56 -18.48
N GLN A 172 -23.32 6.79 -18.19
CA GLN A 172 -24.16 7.99 -18.30
C GLN A 172 -24.60 8.26 -19.74
N ASP A 173 -23.73 8.10 -20.73
CA ASP A 173 -24.06 8.24 -22.16
C ASP A 173 -25.10 7.20 -22.60
N VAL A 174 -24.86 5.93 -22.26
CA VAL A 174 -25.79 4.83 -22.57
C VAL A 174 -27.14 5.05 -21.90
N GLN A 175 -27.16 5.49 -20.63
CA GLN A 175 -28.39 5.83 -19.94
C GLN A 175 -29.13 6.99 -20.61
N GLY A 176 -28.42 8.03 -21.04
CA GLY A 176 -29.00 9.15 -21.77
C GLY A 176 -29.65 8.71 -23.09
N LYS A 177 -28.96 7.86 -23.86
CA LYS A 177 -29.50 7.25 -25.09
C LYS A 177 -30.72 6.38 -24.83
N LEU A 178 -30.69 5.57 -23.76
CA LEU A 178 -31.80 4.71 -23.38
C LEU A 178 -33.04 5.54 -23.04
N ASN A 179 -32.89 6.57 -22.21
CA ASN A 179 -34.01 7.47 -21.85
C ASN A 179 -34.58 8.19 -23.09
N ALA A 180 -33.73 8.62 -24.02
CA ALA A 180 -34.18 9.23 -25.28
C ALA A 180 -34.95 8.23 -26.16
N SER A 181 -34.48 6.98 -26.23
CA SER A 181 -35.18 5.90 -26.92
C SER A 181 -36.52 5.57 -26.26
N GLU A 182 -36.57 5.49 -24.94
CA GLU A 182 -37.79 5.22 -24.17
C GLU A 182 -38.86 6.30 -24.39
N SER A 183 -38.44 7.58 -24.37
CA SER A 183 -39.31 8.71 -24.70
C SER A 183 -39.85 8.62 -26.14
N THR A 184 -38.98 8.26 -27.09
CA THR A 184 -39.38 8.07 -28.49
C THR A 184 -40.40 6.94 -28.64
N VAL A 185 -40.16 5.80 -28.00
CA VAL A 185 -41.07 4.65 -28.02
C VAL A 185 -42.40 4.99 -27.37
N SER A 186 -42.39 5.69 -26.23
CA SER A 186 -43.61 6.13 -25.53
C SER A 186 -44.43 7.10 -26.39
N SER A 187 -43.75 7.99 -27.11
CA SER A 187 -44.37 8.94 -28.04
C SER A 187 -45.01 8.21 -29.23
N LEU A 188 -44.31 7.25 -29.83
CA LEU A 188 -44.83 6.42 -30.92
C LEU A 188 -46.01 5.56 -30.46
N HIS A 189 -45.95 5.00 -29.26
CA HIS A 189 -47.04 4.22 -28.68
C HIS A 189 -48.31 5.07 -28.49
N THR A 190 -48.17 6.31 -27.99
CA THR A 190 -49.29 7.26 -27.90
C THR A 190 -49.86 7.58 -29.28
N CYS A 191 -48.99 7.70 -30.29
CA CYS A 191 -49.38 7.95 -31.67
C CYS A 191 -50.10 6.76 -32.34
N MET A 192 -49.88 5.54 -31.86
CA MET A 192 -50.68 4.38 -32.25
C MET A 192 -52.05 4.34 -31.56
N GLN A 193 -52.19 4.95 -30.38
CA GLN A 193 -53.43 4.97 -29.60
C GLN A 193 -54.33 6.19 -29.89
N THR A 194 -53.76 7.33 -30.30
CA THR A 194 -54.49 8.54 -30.73
C THR A 194 -54.30 8.74 -32.24
N GLU A 195 -55.34 9.12 -32.99
CA GLU A 195 -55.26 9.36 -34.45
C GLU A 195 -54.29 10.51 -34.82
N CYS A 196 -52.99 10.21 -34.83
CA CYS A 196 -51.91 11.12 -35.21
C CYS A 196 -51.94 11.57 -36.67
N CYS A 197 -52.56 10.76 -37.51
CA CYS A 197 -52.72 11.04 -38.92
C CYS A 197 -54.15 11.53 -39.19
N PRO A 198 -54.32 12.52 -40.08
CA PRO A 198 -55.65 12.97 -40.45
C PRO A 198 -56.48 11.80 -41.01
N SER A 199 -57.80 11.89 -40.88
CA SER A 199 -58.70 10.86 -41.42
C SER A 199 -58.42 10.58 -42.89
N GLY A 200 -58.32 9.29 -43.25
CA GLY A 200 -57.96 8.84 -44.61
C GLY A 200 -56.45 8.77 -44.91
N TRP A 201 -55.59 8.93 -43.90
CA TRP A 201 -54.14 8.73 -44.00
C TRP A 201 -53.69 7.51 -43.19
N VAL A 202 -52.64 6.84 -43.66
CA VAL A 202 -52.07 5.65 -43.02
C VAL A 202 -50.75 6.01 -42.33
N LEU A 203 -50.62 5.69 -41.05
CA LEU A 203 -49.34 5.84 -40.34
C LEU A 203 -48.39 4.71 -40.77
N PHE A 204 -47.23 5.06 -41.30
CA PHE A 204 -46.17 4.12 -41.66
C PHE A 204 -44.81 4.71 -41.28
N LYS A 205 -44.07 3.98 -40.43
CA LYS A 205 -42.73 4.37 -39.95
C LYS A 205 -42.61 5.85 -39.51
N GLY A 206 -43.59 6.34 -38.75
CA GLY A 206 -43.59 7.72 -38.24
C GLY A 206 -43.99 8.79 -39.27
N LYS A 207 -44.48 8.39 -40.45
CA LYS A 207 -45.03 9.30 -41.46
C LYS A 207 -46.48 9.01 -41.74
N CYS A 208 -47.27 10.04 -41.99
CA CYS A 208 -48.64 9.89 -42.48
C CYS A 208 -48.61 9.84 -44.00
N LEU A 209 -49.13 8.75 -44.56
CA LEU A 209 -49.20 8.52 -46.01
C LEU A 209 -50.63 8.66 -46.52
N PHE A 210 -50.79 9.42 -47.59
CA PHE A 210 -52.04 9.50 -48.35
C PHE A 210 -51.88 8.77 -49.66
N ILE A 211 -52.81 7.87 -49.95
CA ILE A 211 -52.79 7.03 -51.14
C ILE A 211 -53.92 7.49 -52.04
N SER A 212 -53.61 7.98 -53.24
CA SER A 212 -54.65 8.41 -54.17
C SER A 212 -55.37 7.21 -54.79
N LEU A 213 -56.67 7.38 -55.03
CA LEU A 213 -57.44 6.49 -55.89
C LEU A 213 -57.49 7.01 -57.34
N GLU A 214 -57.34 8.32 -57.52
CA GLU A 214 -57.28 8.98 -58.82
C GLU A 214 -55.90 8.81 -59.46
N LYS A 215 -55.87 8.87 -60.80
CA LYS A 215 -54.64 8.92 -61.58
C LYS A 215 -54.37 10.32 -62.12
N LYS A 216 -53.15 10.83 -61.91
CA LYS A 216 -52.72 12.15 -62.38
C LYS A 216 -51.30 12.09 -62.94
N THR A 217 -50.91 13.12 -63.68
CA THR A 217 -49.50 13.31 -64.07
C THR A 217 -48.64 13.53 -62.82
N TRP A 218 -47.33 13.32 -62.92
CA TRP A 218 -46.44 13.50 -61.78
C TRP A 218 -46.53 14.94 -61.22
N ARG A 219 -46.60 15.93 -62.12
CA ARG A 219 -46.73 17.35 -61.76
C ARG A 219 -48.03 17.64 -61.02
N GLU A 220 -49.16 17.18 -61.55
CA GLU A 220 -50.46 17.35 -60.91
C GLU A 220 -50.53 16.63 -59.55
N SER A 221 -49.90 15.46 -59.45
CA SER A 221 -49.81 14.67 -58.21
C SER A 221 -49.03 15.42 -57.13
N LYS A 222 -47.89 16.03 -57.50
CA LYS A 222 -47.11 16.90 -56.61
C LYS A 222 -47.96 18.05 -56.07
N THR A 223 -48.65 18.77 -56.95
CA THR A 223 -49.53 19.88 -56.55
C THR A 223 -50.69 19.39 -55.67
N ALA A 224 -51.23 18.19 -55.94
CA ALA A 224 -52.25 17.56 -55.10
C ALA A 224 -51.74 17.25 -53.68
N CYS A 225 -50.48 16.85 -53.53
CA CYS A 225 -49.86 16.71 -52.20
C CYS A 225 -49.68 18.07 -51.52
N GLU A 226 -49.22 19.09 -52.25
CA GLU A 226 -49.02 20.45 -51.72
C GLU A 226 -50.34 21.05 -51.19
N TRP A 227 -51.46 20.84 -51.88
CA TRP A 227 -52.79 21.24 -51.40
C TRP A 227 -53.21 20.59 -50.08
N LYS A 228 -52.64 19.43 -49.77
CA LYS A 228 -52.86 18.71 -48.50
C LYS A 228 -51.79 19.01 -47.44
N SER A 229 -50.96 20.02 -47.69
CA SER A 229 -49.77 20.36 -46.90
C SER A 229 -48.84 19.16 -46.72
N ALA A 230 -48.60 18.44 -47.82
CA ALA A 230 -47.81 17.23 -47.88
C ALA A 230 -46.86 17.27 -49.09
N LEU A 231 -45.93 16.32 -49.15
CA LEU A 231 -44.98 16.16 -50.25
C LEU A 231 -45.27 14.83 -50.96
N LEU A 232 -44.81 14.63 -52.19
CA LEU A 232 -44.76 13.27 -52.74
C LEU A 232 -43.81 12.43 -51.90
N LEU A 233 -44.12 11.14 -51.71
CA LEU A 233 -43.34 10.23 -50.88
C LEU A 233 -41.86 10.21 -51.29
N MET A 234 -40.95 10.58 -50.39
CA MET A 234 -39.51 10.53 -50.62
C MET A 234 -38.85 9.41 -49.81
N GLN A 235 -37.80 8.82 -50.38
CA GLN A 235 -36.85 8.04 -49.59
C GLN A 235 -36.01 9.00 -48.76
N GLU A 236 -36.22 8.98 -47.46
CA GLU A 236 -35.19 9.42 -46.52
C GLU A 236 -33.97 8.48 -46.60
N PRO A 237 -32.78 8.90 -46.18
CA PRO A 237 -31.56 8.09 -46.21
C PRO A 237 -31.63 6.91 -45.22
N TRP A 238 -32.48 5.94 -45.52
CA TRP A 238 -32.55 4.63 -44.89
C TRP A 238 -31.74 3.66 -45.72
N GLU A 239 -30.96 2.78 -45.08
CA GLU A 239 -30.18 1.74 -45.77
C GLU A 239 -31.07 0.77 -46.60
N SER A 240 -32.37 0.69 -46.30
CA SER A 240 -33.37 -0.09 -47.03
C SER A 240 -34.58 0.76 -47.45
N TRP A 241 -34.92 0.74 -48.74
CA TRP A 241 -36.20 1.26 -49.26
C TRP A 241 -37.33 0.31 -48.88
N GLU A 242 -37.88 0.49 -47.69
CA GLU A 242 -39.02 -0.29 -47.22
C GLU A 242 -40.32 0.47 -47.47
N LEU A 243 -41.05 0.04 -48.51
CA LEU A 243 -42.36 0.56 -48.82
C LEU A 243 -43.47 -0.17 -48.04
N PRO A 244 -44.60 0.49 -47.77
CA PRO A 244 -45.79 -0.18 -47.28
C PRO A 244 -46.21 -1.35 -48.18
N HIS A 245 -46.80 -2.39 -47.59
CA HIS A 245 -47.19 -3.61 -48.32
C HIS A 245 -48.07 -3.36 -49.56
N PHE A 246 -48.92 -2.32 -49.53
CA PHE A 246 -49.77 -1.99 -50.68
C PHE A 246 -48.98 -1.55 -51.92
N MET A 247 -47.77 -1.01 -51.76
CA MET A 247 -46.90 -0.60 -52.86
C MET A 247 -45.98 -1.72 -53.37
N THR A 248 -45.88 -2.83 -52.62
CA THR A 248 -45.09 -4.01 -53.02
C THR A 248 -45.96 -5.08 -53.68
N ALA A 249 -47.28 -4.89 -53.67
CA ALA A 249 -48.22 -5.75 -54.39
C ALA A 249 -47.92 -5.73 -55.90
N LYS A 250 -48.23 -6.84 -56.58
CA LYS A 250 -48.01 -6.97 -58.02
C LYS A 250 -48.84 -5.93 -58.78
N ASN A 251 -48.21 -5.23 -59.73
CA ASN A 251 -48.80 -4.15 -60.53
C ASN A 251 -49.23 -2.92 -59.70
N ALA A 252 -48.66 -2.75 -58.50
CA ALA A 252 -48.86 -1.57 -57.68
C ALA A 252 -47.97 -0.44 -58.18
N GLU A 253 -48.54 0.48 -58.95
CA GLU A 253 -47.84 1.60 -59.58
C GLU A 253 -48.26 2.93 -58.96
N TYR A 254 -47.31 3.66 -58.39
CA TYR A 254 -47.56 4.94 -57.73
C TYR A 254 -46.47 5.97 -58.02
N TRP A 255 -46.86 7.20 -58.30
CA TRP A 255 -45.92 8.33 -58.32
C TRP A 255 -45.34 8.59 -56.91
N VAL A 256 -44.02 8.80 -56.89
CA VAL A 256 -43.23 9.16 -55.70
C VAL A 256 -42.36 10.39 -55.98
N GLY A 257 -41.76 10.98 -54.96
CA GLY A 257 -40.98 12.24 -55.03
C GLY A 257 -39.58 12.11 -55.67
N GLY A 258 -39.31 11.01 -56.36
CA GLY A 258 -38.06 10.79 -57.09
C GLY A 258 -38.12 11.34 -58.51
N ILE A 259 -36.98 11.79 -59.03
CA ILE A 259 -36.84 12.25 -60.41
C ILE A 259 -35.60 11.66 -61.07
N TYR A 260 -35.62 11.56 -62.40
CA TYR A 260 -34.50 11.04 -63.20
C TYR A 260 -34.02 12.09 -64.21
N TYR A 261 -32.74 12.48 -64.14
CA TYR A 261 -32.11 13.33 -65.15
C TYR A 261 -31.80 12.54 -66.45
N SER A 262 -31.58 11.23 -66.32
CA SER A 262 -31.33 10.28 -67.42
C SER A 262 -31.64 8.87 -66.91
N LEU A 263 -32.06 7.95 -67.79
CA LEU A 263 -32.31 6.53 -67.44
C LEU A 263 -31.07 5.81 -66.88
N ARG A 264 -29.88 6.36 -67.08
CA ARG A 264 -28.60 5.85 -66.56
C ARG A 264 -28.22 6.42 -65.19
N ASN A 265 -28.89 7.46 -64.72
CA ASN A 265 -28.58 8.10 -63.45
C ASN A 265 -29.42 7.49 -62.33
N PRO A 266 -28.88 7.43 -61.09
CA PRO A 266 -29.68 7.07 -59.93
C PRO A 266 -30.82 8.09 -59.71
N VAL A 267 -31.89 7.64 -59.08
CA VAL A 267 -33.01 8.51 -58.70
C VAL A 267 -32.52 9.63 -57.79
N VAL A 268 -32.96 10.86 -58.06
CA VAL A 268 -32.72 12.00 -57.20
C VAL A 268 -34.02 12.40 -56.55
N TRP A 269 -34.05 12.46 -55.22
CA TRP A 269 -35.26 12.77 -54.44
C TRP A 269 -35.41 14.29 -54.35
N LEU A 270 -36.34 14.85 -55.12
CA LEU A 270 -36.54 16.30 -55.21
C LEU A 270 -38.03 16.61 -55.32
N ASN A 271 -38.51 17.43 -54.37
CA ASN A 271 -39.85 18.01 -54.42
C ASN A 271 -39.88 19.37 -55.14
N LYS A 272 -38.99 19.61 -56.11
CA LYS A 272 -38.96 20.86 -56.90
C LYS A 272 -39.58 20.64 -58.27
N LEU A 273 -40.32 21.64 -58.76
CA LEU A 273 -40.86 21.63 -60.12
C LEU A 273 -39.71 21.86 -61.10
N THR A 274 -39.30 20.81 -61.80
CA THR A 274 -38.28 20.84 -62.86
C THR A 274 -38.92 20.42 -64.18
N ASN A 275 -38.46 20.98 -65.31
CA ASN A 275 -38.89 20.59 -66.65
C ASN A 275 -38.27 19.24 -67.04
N LEU A 276 -38.66 18.17 -66.35
CA LEU A 276 -38.17 16.82 -66.58
C LEU A 276 -39.12 16.01 -67.44
N ILE A 277 -38.53 15.13 -68.24
CA ILE A 277 -39.23 14.17 -69.09
C ILE A 277 -39.52 12.87 -68.31
N TRP A 278 -38.64 12.51 -67.37
CA TRP A 278 -38.69 11.25 -66.61
C TRP A 278 -38.87 11.50 -65.11
N CYS A 279 -39.85 10.81 -64.53
CA CYS A 279 -40.25 10.95 -63.13
C CYS A 279 -40.24 9.59 -62.43
N GLY A 280 -40.05 9.60 -61.12
CA GLY A 280 -39.93 8.40 -60.30
C GLY A 280 -41.28 7.76 -60.04
N LEU A 281 -41.42 6.53 -60.53
CA LEU A 281 -42.56 5.65 -60.32
C LEU A 281 -42.15 4.51 -59.39
N ALA A 282 -42.89 4.29 -58.31
CA ALA A 282 -42.79 3.07 -57.54
C ALA A 282 -43.65 2.00 -58.23
N ASP A 283 -43.03 0.92 -58.69
CA ASP A 283 -43.69 -0.27 -59.22
C ASP A 283 -43.20 -1.50 -58.45
N SER A 284 -44.15 -2.21 -57.83
CA SER A 284 -43.93 -3.51 -57.19
C SER A 284 -42.73 -3.51 -56.23
N GLY A 285 -42.62 -2.46 -55.41
CA GLY A 285 -41.56 -2.28 -54.41
C GLY A 285 -40.25 -1.67 -54.92
N LYS A 286 -40.11 -1.38 -56.23
CA LYS A 286 -38.91 -0.78 -56.82
C LYS A 286 -39.21 0.58 -57.44
N ILE A 287 -38.19 1.42 -57.57
CA ILE A 287 -38.31 2.72 -58.22
C ILE A 287 -37.81 2.62 -59.66
N TRP A 288 -38.65 3.07 -60.59
CA TRP A 288 -38.38 3.14 -62.02
C TRP A 288 -38.60 4.55 -62.55
N ALA A 289 -38.10 4.81 -63.74
CA ALA A 289 -38.39 6.04 -64.47
C ALA A 289 -39.59 5.80 -65.41
N SER A 290 -40.59 6.67 -65.35
CA SER A 290 -41.70 6.73 -66.32
C SER A 290 -41.85 8.15 -66.87
N TYR A 291 -42.54 8.33 -67.99
CA TYR A 291 -42.76 9.67 -68.53
C TYR A 291 -43.59 10.50 -67.56
N CYS A 292 -43.14 11.70 -67.21
CA CYS A 292 -43.83 12.57 -66.25
C CYS A 292 -45.28 12.93 -66.69
N SER A 293 -45.59 12.79 -67.99
CA SER A 293 -46.90 12.96 -68.59
C SER A 293 -47.85 11.79 -68.39
N ASP A 294 -47.34 10.61 -68.01
CA ASP A 294 -48.17 9.43 -67.74
C ASP A 294 -49.04 9.65 -66.50
N LYS A 295 -50.15 8.93 -66.43
CA LYS A 295 -51.11 9.07 -65.33
C LYS A 295 -51.10 7.84 -64.44
N TYR A 296 -50.65 8.02 -63.21
CA TYR A 296 -50.66 6.99 -62.17
C TYR A 296 -51.31 7.53 -60.89
N PRO A 297 -51.79 6.64 -60.01
CA PRO A 297 -51.99 6.98 -58.61
C PRO A 297 -50.71 7.55 -57.99
N TRP A 298 -50.79 8.24 -56.86
CA TRP A 298 -49.65 8.85 -56.19
C TRP A 298 -49.75 8.68 -54.69
N VAL A 299 -48.59 8.74 -54.03
CA VAL A 299 -48.51 8.70 -52.57
C VAL A 299 -47.92 10.01 -52.06
N CYS A 300 -48.64 10.64 -51.13
CA CYS A 300 -48.14 11.80 -50.40
C CYS A 300 -47.65 11.40 -49.02
N GLU A 301 -46.67 12.13 -48.47
CA GLU A 301 -46.19 12.01 -47.11
C GLU A 301 -46.24 13.34 -46.37
N LYS A 302 -46.51 13.28 -45.05
CA LYS A 302 -46.26 14.39 -44.11
C LYS A 302 -46.02 13.86 -42.71
N ALA A 303 -45.47 14.73 -41.85
CA ALA A 303 -45.29 14.42 -40.44
C ALA A 303 -46.65 14.24 -39.72
N PRO A 304 -46.74 13.31 -38.75
CA PRO A 304 -47.89 13.19 -37.87
C PRO A 304 -48.04 14.45 -37.02
N VAL A 305 -49.27 14.78 -36.64
CA VAL A 305 -49.54 15.93 -35.78
C VAL A 305 -49.30 15.52 -34.33
N LEU A 306 -48.11 15.82 -33.81
CA LEU A 306 -47.80 15.66 -32.40
C LEU A 306 -48.32 16.89 -31.64
N SER A 307 -49.04 16.68 -30.54
CA SER A 307 -49.62 17.78 -29.75
C SER A 307 -48.53 18.68 -29.15
N ARG A 308 -48.83 19.91 -28.73
CA ARG A 308 -47.83 20.96 -28.41
C ARG A 308 -46.90 20.71 -27.20
N THR A 309 -47.07 19.63 -26.45
CA THR A 309 -46.09 19.21 -25.42
C THR A 309 -44.82 18.60 -26.04
N PHE A 310 -44.78 18.42 -27.36
CA PHE A 310 -43.76 17.64 -28.06
C PHE A 310 -42.69 18.47 -28.79
N ASP A 311 -42.89 19.79 -28.98
CA ASP A 311 -41.92 20.64 -29.68
C ASP A 311 -40.61 20.87 -28.89
N THR A 312 -40.60 20.60 -27.58
CA THR A 312 -39.44 20.76 -26.71
C THR A 312 -38.53 19.53 -26.64
N LEU A 313 -38.93 18.37 -27.17
CA LEU A 313 -38.21 17.10 -26.98
C LEU A 313 -37.61 16.47 -28.25
N LEU A 314 -37.82 17.07 -29.43
CA LEU A 314 -37.24 16.60 -30.70
C LEU A 314 -36.34 17.64 -31.42
N PRO A 315 -35.22 18.09 -30.85
CA PRO A 315 -34.24 18.86 -31.63
C PRO A 315 -33.40 18.01 -32.59
N SER A 316 -33.38 16.68 -32.46
CA SER A 316 -32.34 15.83 -33.07
C SER A 316 -32.72 15.13 -34.38
N LEU A 317 -33.96 15.20 -34.85
CA LEU A 317 -34.38 14.54 -36.11
C LEU A 317 -34.49 15.48 -37.32
N ALA A 318 -34.13 16.76 -37.18
CA ALA A 318 -34.19 17.75 -38.26
C ALA A 318 -32.84 18.08 -38.91
N LYS A 319 -31.74 17.43 -38.49
CA LYS A 319 -30.40 17.59 -39.10
C LYS A 319 -29.67 16.24 -39.12
N GLY A 320 -29.76 15.56 -40.25
CA GLY A 320 -28.98 14.37 -40.61
C GLY A 320 -28.99 14.23 -42.11
#